data_AF-A0A838XXZ6-F1
#
_entry.id   AF-A0A838XXZ6-F1
#
_cell.length_a   1.000
_cell.length_b   1.000
_cell.length_c   1.000
_cell.angle_alpha   90.00
_cell.angle_beta   90.00
_cell.angle_gamma   90.00
#
_symmetry.space_group_name_H-M   'P 1'
#
loop_
_entity.id
_entity.type
_entity.pdbx_description
1 polymer ?
#
loop_
_entity_poly.entity_id
_entity_poly.type
_entity_poly.pdbx_seq_one_letter_code
_entity_poly.pdbx_strand_id
1 'polypeptide(L)'
;MLSDKLRFGTDWLDQLGLGKSKSVPLLGLDISTTSIKLVELSRSGKNYQIERYIIEALPKDAVSEGNLVDIEGISDSVRKAWKRLGSPIKNVAIAIPTSMAIYKKLLVPVSQSEDMEGMIESEANQIIPFPLEEVNLDYQVLGPSSSSLDDLEVLLCAARKEKVEERVAVVEMAGLRAQLVDVESFAMMTAFEQIQQQLPDHGMNQTFALFDIGATKIHCNVIRNGQQIYYREQVFGGQQLTRDIQRRYGISFDEAENGKRSMAMPDGYESELMHPFVDSLAQEIQRALQFFYTTVSVSQYLRVDYILLGGGCSMLPGLDDAVASRAQISTMIANPFTSMVQSSSIRLKELLLDAPALLIACGLAMRRFD
;
A
#
# COMPACT_ATOMS: atom_id res chain seq x y z
N MET A 1 4.49 15.85 5.78
CA MET A 1 3.99 17.01 4.99
C MET A 1 2.52 16.73 4.64
N LEU A 2 1.69 16.59 5.66
CA LEU A 2 0.24 16.62 5.62
C LEU A 2 -0.29 17.85 6.39
N SER A 3 0.58 18.59 7.10
CA SER A 3 0.28 19.84 7.80
C SER A 3 0.31 21.11 6.92
N ASP A 4 0.77 21.06 5.66
CA ASP A 4 0.72 22.22 4.75
C ASP A 4 -0.68 22.48 4.17
N LYS A 5 -1.71 21.74 4.60
CA LYS A 5 -3.09 21.91 4.11
C LYS A 5 -3.85 23.12 4.68
N LEU A 6 -3.28 23.99 5.53
CA LEU A 6 -4.08 25.08 6.14
C LEU A 6 -3.42 26.46 6.34
N ARG A 7 -2.35 26.82 5.62
CA ARG A 7 -1.88 28.22 5.66
C ARG A 7 -1.46 28.78 4.30
N PHE A 8 -2.42 29.04 3.42
CA PHE A 8 -2.39 30.21 2.53
C PHE A 8 -3.81 30.72 2.30
N GLY A 9 -3.96 32.05 2.36
CA GLY A 9 -5.23 32.74 2.43
C GLY A 9 -6.26 32.29 1.41
N THR A 10 -7.50 32.18 1.85
CA THR A 10 -8.69 32.05 1.00
C THR A 10 -8.74 33.23 0.04
N ASP A 11 -8.30 32.98 -1.19
CA ASP A 11 -8.45 33.91 -2.30
C ASP A 11 -9.96 34.01 -2.57
N TRP A 12 -10.52 35.20 -2.40
CA TRP A 12 -11.95 35.53 -2.54
C TRP A 12 -12.56 35.09 -3.89
N LEU A 13 -11.71 34.73 -4.87
CA LEU A 13 -12.08 34.12 -6.14
C LEU A 13 -12.65 32.69 -6.01
N ASP A 14 -12.27 31.94 -4.98
CA ASP A 14 -12.79 30.58 -4.73
C ASP A 14 -14.24 30.60 -4.24
N GLN A 15 -14.67 31.68 -3.55
CA GLN A 15 -16.07 31.88 -3.17
C GLN A 15 -16.98 32.19 -4.37
N LEU A 16 -16.42 32.54 -5.53
CA LEU A 16 -17.15 32.82 -6.77
C LEU A 16 -17.21 31.61 -7.72
N GLY A 17 -16.66 30.45 -7.35
CA GLY A 17 -16.75 29.22 -8.16
C GLY A 17 -15.98 29.28 -9.49
N LEU A 18 -15.03 30.21 -9.63
CA LEU A 18 -14.25 30.42 -10.87
C LEU A 18 -12.78 29.95 -10.76
N GLY A 19 -12.32 29.52 -9.59
CA GLY A 19 -11.01 28.90 -9.39
C GLY A 19 -11.10 27.37 -9.34
N LYS A 20 -10.91 26.67 -10.48
CA LYS A 20 -10.57 25.24 -10.41
C LYS A 20 -9.13 25.15 -9.90
N SER A 21 -8.93 24.88 -8.61
CA SER A 21 -7.64 24.39 -8.12
C SER A 21 -7.29 23.13 -8.92
N LYS A 22 -6.41 23.28 -9.92
CA LYS A 22 -5.90 22.17 -10.70
C LYS A 22 -4.93 21.43 -9.79
N SER A 23 -5.36 20.32 -9.22
CA SER A 23 -4.46 19.47 -8.46
C SER A 23 -3.24 19.12 -9.31
N VAL A 24 -2.06 19.24 -8.69
CA VAL A 24 -0.78 19.04 -9.37
C VAL A 24 -0.72 17.59 -9.86
N PRO A 25 -0.41 17.33 -11.15
CA PRO A 25 -0.25 15.96 -11.64
C PRO A 25 0.80 15.22 -10.82
N LEU A 26 0.48 13.99 -10.42
CA LEU A 26 1.26 13.18 -9.48
C LEU A 26 1.26 11.73 -9.96
N LEU A 27 2.43 11.08 -9.89
CA LEU A 27 2.57 9.62 -10.04
C LEU A 27 2.60 8.97 -8.66
N GLY A 28 2.01 7.79 -8.52
CA GLY A 28 2.26 6.93 -7.37
C GLY A 28 3.46 6.03 -7.64
N LEU A 29 4.47 6.09 -6.76
CA LEU A 29 5.70 5.31 -6.84
C LEU A 29 5.83 4.38 -5.63
N ASP A 30 5.68 3.09 -5.88
CA ASP A 30 5.94 2.03 -4.90
C ASP A 30 7.35 1.44 -5.13
N ILE A 31 8.18 1.46 -4.08
CA ILE A 31 9.53 0.88 -4.04
C ILE A 31 9.47 -0.37 -3.14
N SER A 32 9.20 -1.53 -3.75
CA SER A 32 9.07 -2.80 -3.05
C SER A 32 10.38 -3.59 -3.03
N THR A 33 10.42 -4.75 -2.36
CA THR A 33 11.62 -5.61 -2.27
C THR A 33 12.21 -6.01 -3.63
N THR A 34 11.37 -6.28 -4.64
CA THR A 34 11.82 -6.86 -5.93
C THR A 34 11.50 -6.00 -7.14
N SER A 35 10.76 -4.91 -6.97
CA SER A 35 10.33 -4.07 -8.10
C SER A 35 9.97 -2.65 -7.71
N ILE A 36 10.12 -1.76 -8.67
CA ILE A 36 9.52 -0.44 -8.72
C ILE A 36 8.20 -0.52 -9.47
N LYS A 37 7.16 0.15 -8.95
CA LYS A 37 5.86 0.26 -9.62
C LYS A 37 5.46 1.72 -9.70
N LEU A 38 5.16 2.20 -10.90
CA LEU A 38 4.64 3.53 -11.13
C LEU A 38 3.22 3.45 -11.68
N VAL A 39 2.33 4.25 -11.12
CA VAL A 39 0.94 4.39 -11.58
C VAL A 39 0.64 5.88 -11.84
N GLU A 40 0.06 6.16 -12.99
CA GLU A 40 -0.47 7.47 -13.37
C GLU A 40 -1.99 7.37 -13.48
N LEU A 41 -2.69 8.15 -12.64
CA LEU A 41 -4.14 8.28 -12.71
C LEU A 41 -4.54 9.64 -13.26
N SER A 42 -5.75 9.77 -13.75
CA SER A 42 -6.43 11.05 -13.96
C SER A 42 -7.86 10.97 -13.44
N ARG A 43 -8.57 12.11 -13.39
CA ARG A 43 -9.97 12.15 -12.97
C ARG A 43 -10.74 13.07 -13.88
N SER A 44 -11.84 12.56 -14.44
CA SER A 44 -12.82 13.32 -15.20
C SER A 44 -14.17 13.22 -14.51
N GLY A 45 -14.62 14.33 -13.93
CA GLY A 45 -15.81 14.34 -13.07
C GLY A 45 -15.61 13.46 -11.83
N LYS A 46 -16.44 12.42 -11.70
CA LYS A 46 -16.39 11.44 -10.61
C LYS A 46 -15.57 10.19 -10.93
N ASN A 47 -15.20 9.98 -12.20
CA ASN A 47 -14.56 8.75 -12.63
C ASN A 47 -13.04 8.94 -12.65
N TYR A 48 -12.35 8.02 -11.98
CA TYR A 48 -10.90 7.87 -12.13
C TYR A 48 -10.59 7.18 -13.45
N GLN A 49 -9.45 7.53 -14.02
CA GLN A 49 -8.89 6.88 -15.20
C GLN A 49 -7.46 6.44 -14.91
N ILE A 50 -7.13 5.19 -15.21
CA ILE A 50 -5.74 4.75 -15.24
C ILE A 50 -5.14 5.12 -16.60
N GLU A 51 -4.17 6.02 -16.58
CA GLU A 51 -3.54 6.55 -17.80
C GLU A 51 -2.39 5.64 -18.23
N ARG A 52 -1.52 5.31 -17.26
CA ARG A 52 -0.30 4.54 -17.48
C ARG A 52 0.06 3.78 -16.21
N TYR A 53 0.73 2.65 -16.37
CA TYR A 53 1.46 2.01 -15.29
C TYR A 53 2.69 1.29 -15.84
N ILE A 54 3.67 1.04 -14.98
CA ILE A 54 4.80 0.17 -15.29
C ILE A 54 5.31 -0.52 -14.04
N ILE A 55 5.81 -1.74 -14.21
CA ILE A 55 6.55 -2.49 -13.21
C ILE A 55 7.96 -2.73 -13.76
N GLU A 56 8.98 -2.32 -13.00
CA GLU A 56 10.39 -2.51 -13.34
C GLU A 56 11.04 -3.34 -12.23
N ALA A 57 11.76 -4.40 -12.58
CA ALA A 57 12.48 -5.20 -11.61
C ALA A 57 13.61 -4.39 -10.96
N LEU A 58 13.82 -4.60 -9.67
CA LEU A 58 14.98 -4.04 -8.97
C LEU A 58 16.18 -4.98 -9.08
N PRO A 59 17.41 -4.44 -9.00
CA PRO A 59 18.58 -5.28 -8.79
C PRO A 59 18.39 -6.17 -7.56
N LYS A 60 18.96 -7.37 -7.62
CA LYS A 60 18.90 -8.31 -6.51
C LYS A 60 19.52 -7.67 -5.26
N ASP A 61 18.88 -7.87 -4.12
CA ASP A 61 19.31 -7.39 -2.80
C ASP A 61 19.38 -5.85 -2.68
N ALA A 62 18.84 -5.10 -3.66
CA ALA A 62 18.78 -3.64 -3.61
C ALA A 62 17.91 -3.11 -2.46
N VAL A 63 16.88 -3.88 -2.06
CA VAL A 63 16.03 -3.59 -0.92
C VAL A 63 16.00 -4.82 0.00
N SER A 64 16.31 -4.62 1.28
CA SER A 64 16.32 -5.68 2.29
C SER A 64 15.54 -5.28 3.52
N GLU A 65 14.52 -6.07 3.88
CA GLU A 65 13.63 -5.81 5.02
C GLU A 65 13.02 -4.39 5.03
N GLY A 66 12.78 -3.84 3.83
CA GLY A 66 12.26 -2.47 3.64
C GLY A 66 13.33 -1.38 3.69
N ASN A 67 14.59 -1.69 4.00
CA ASN A 67 15.70 -0.74 3.90
C ASN A 67 16.24 -0.69 2.47
N LEU A 68 16.62 0.51 2.02
CA LEU A 68 17.24 0.71 0.71
C LEU A 68 18.74 0.45 0.86
N VAL A 69 19.24 -0.64 0.28
CA VAL A 69 20.64 -1.06 0.37
C VAL A 69 21.47 -0.47 -0.78
N ASP A 70 20.90 -0.46 -1.99
CA ASP A 70 21.54 0.06 -3.20
C ASP A 70 20.77 1.27 -3.75
N ILE A 71 20.99 2.45 -3.13
CA ILE A 71 20.31 3.70 -3.49
C ILE A 71 20.52 4.07 -4.96
N GLU A 72 21.74 3.92 -5.48
CA GLU A 72 22.07 4.24 -6.87
C GLU A 72 21.35 3.30 -7.85
N GLY A 73 21.42 1.99 -7.62
CA GLY A 73 20.75 0.99 -8.46
C GLY A 73 19.22 1.14 -8.43
N ILE A 74 18.63 1.45 -7.27
CA ILE A 74 17.20 1.75 -7.16
C ILE A 74 16.87 3.01 -7.96
N SER A 75 17.65 4.08 -7.82
CA SER A 75 17.40 5.35 -8.52
C SER A 75 17.49 5.19 -10.04
N ASP A 76 18.44 4.41 -10.54
CA ASP A 76 18.55 4.07 -11.96
C ASP A 76 17.34 3.27 -12.45
N SER A 77 16.86 2.30 -11.66
CA SER A 77 15.63 1.57 -11.97
C SER A 77 14.39 2.48 -11.97
N VAL A 78 14.27 3.43 -11.03
CA VAL A 78 13.19 4.43 -11.02
C VAL A 78 13.25 5.30 -12.27
N ARG A 79 14.43 5.81 -12.63
CA ARG A 79 14.64 6.63 -13.83
C ARG A 79 14.30 5.86 -15.11
N LYS A 80 14.72 4.59 -15.19
CA LYS A 80 14.41 3.69 -16.31
C LYS A 80 12.90 3.45 -16.41
N ALA A 81 12.24 3.13 -15.30
CA ALA A 81 10.80 2.92 -15.22
C ALA A 81 10.03 4.16 -15.68
N TRP A 82 10.38 5.34 -15.17
CA TRP A 82 9.75 6.61 -15.55
C TRP A 82 9.92 6.94 -17.03
N LYS A 83 11.13 6.77 -17.59
CA LYS A 83 11.37 6.97 -19.03
C LYS A 83 10.57 6.00 -19.89
N ARG A 84 10.46 4.73 -19.49
CA ARG A 84 9.68 3.70 -20.20
C ARG A 84 8.17 3.93 -20.09
N LEU A 85 7.69 4.43 -18.95
CA LEU A 85 6.31 4.85 -18.75
C LEU A 85 5.93 5.95 -19.76
N GLY A 86 6.89 6.83 -20.09
CA GLY A 86 6.69 7.93 -21.02
C GLY A 86 5.80 9.03 -20.47
N SER A 87 5.71 9.15 -19.14
CA SER A 87 4.93 10.20 -18.48
C SER A 87 5.69 11.52 -18.46
N PRO A 88 5.04 12.67 -18.76
CA PRO A 88 5.66 13.98 -18.59
C PRO A 88 5.72 14.43 -17.12
N ILE A 89 5.01 13.72 -16.23
CA ILE A 89 4.89 14.07 -14.81
C ILE A 89 6.21 13.75 -14.11
N LYS A 90 6.73 14.70 -13.33
CA LYS A 90 7.94 14.54 -12.51
C LYS A 90 7.67 14.46 -11.01
N ASN A 91 6.47 14.84 -10.60
CA ASN A 91 6.06 14.84 -9.21
C ASN A 91 5.59 13.44 -8.83
N VAL A 92 6.08 12.93 -7.71
CA VAL A 92 5.74 11.58 -7.24
C VAL A 92 5.31 11.58 -5.78
N ALA A 93 4.33 10.74 -5.48
CA ALA A 93 4.02 10.26 -4.16
C ALA A 93 4.79 8.96 -3.91
N ILE A 94 5.46 8.87 -2.77
CA ILE A 94 6.17 7.67 -2.33
C ILE A 94 5.66 7.22 -0.97
N ALA A 95 5.97 5.99 -0.58
CA ALA A 95 5.65 5.47 0.76
C ALA A 95 6.89 4.98 1.51
N ILE A 96 6.83 5.06 2.83
CA ILE A 96 7.65 4.26 3.73
C ILE A 96 6.94 2.97 4.14
N PRO A 97 7.68 1.89 4.43
CA PRO A 97 7.15 0.66 4.99
C PRO A 97 6.34 0.93 6.25
N THR A 98 5.21 0.24 6.37
CA THR A 98 4.34 0.38 7.54
C THR A 98 5.08 0.06 8.85
N SER A 99 6.03 -0.87 8.82
CA SER A 99 6.88 -1.20 9.99
C SER A 99 7.88 -0.11 10.38
N MET A 100 8.11 0.89 9.52
CA MET A 100 9.00 2.03 9.77
C MET A 100 8.25 3.27 10.25
N ALA A 101 6.91 3.19 10.34
CA ALA A 101 6.06 4.23 10.89
C ALA A 101 5.46 3.77 12.23
N ILE A 102 5.40 4.69 13.18
CA ILE A 102 4.60 4.55 14.40
C ILE A 102 3.37 5.42 14.20
N TYR A 103 2.18 4.82 14.23
CA TYR A 103 0.93 5.56 14.19
C TYR A 103 0.02 5.16 15.35
N LYS A 104 -0.69 6.14 15.91
CA LYS A 104 -1.58 5.93 17.06
C LYS A 104 -2.76 6.89 16.98
N LYS A 105 -3.96 6.39 17.28
CA LYS A 105 -5.12 7.24 17.53
C LYS A 105 -5.02 7.82 18.95
N LEU A 106 -5.13 9.13 19.04
CA LEU A 106 -5.15 9.92 20.27
C LEU A 106 -6.53 10.55 20.43
N LEU A 107 -6.94 10.76 21.67
CA LEU A 107 -8.13 11.53 22.02
C LEU A 107 -7.65 12.88 22.54
N VAL A 108 -8.07 13.95 21.88
CA VAL A 108 -7.73 15.32 22.25
C VAL A 108 -9.01 16.06 22.63
N PRO A 109 -9.14 16.59 23.86
CA PRO A 109 -10.32 17.36 24.25
C PRO A 109 -10.54 18.55 23.30
N VAL A 110 -11.79 18.76 22.87
CA VAL A 110 -12.16 19.88 21.97
C VAL A 110 -11.75 21.23 22.56
N SER A 111 -11.83 21.36 23.89
CA SER A 111 -11.41 22.55 24.64
C SER A 111 -9.93 22.89 24.54
N GLN A 112 -9.09 21.92 24.16
CA GLN A 112 -7.63 22.06 24.02
C GLN A 112 -7.18 22.06 22.56
N SER A 113 -8.11 22.10 21.61
CA SER A 113 -7.79 22.05 20.18
C SER A 113 -6.97 23.24 19.66
N GLU A 114 -6.92 24.35 20.39
CA GLU A 114 -6.08 25.51 20.06
C GLU A 114 -4.57 25.23 20.19
N ASP A 115 -4.16 24.29 21.04
CA ASP A 115 -2.76 23.85 21.24
C ASP A 115 -2.57 22.39 20.81
N MET A 116 -3.14 22.05 19.66
CA MET A 116 -3.05 20.69 19.10
C MET A 116 -1.59 20.27 18.89
N GLU A 117 -0.75 21.16 18.37
CA GLU A 117 0.67 20.85 18.11
C GLU A 117 1.44 20.51 19.39
N GLY A 118 1.29 21.31 20.46
CA GLY A 118 1.95 21.03 21.74
C GLY A 118 1.49 19.72 22.38
N MET A 119 0.19 19.40 22.29
CA MET A 119 -0.36 18.13 22.77
C MET A 119 0.17 16.95 21.98
N ILE A 120 0.23 17.08 20.65
CA ILE A 120 0.75 16.04 19.76
C ILE A 120 2.25 15.80 20.02
N GLU A 121 3.06 16.85 20.19
CA GLU A 121 4.48 16.71 20.54
C GLU A 121 4.67 16.05 21.91
N SER A 122 3.84 16.38 22.90
CA SER A 122 3.86 15.78 24.23
C SER A 122 3.54 14.28 24.19
N GLU A 123 2.49 13.88 23.46
CA GLU A 123 2.12 12.47 23.26
C GLU A 123 3.20 11.73 22.47
N ALA A 124 3.73 12.35 21.42
CA ALA A 124 4.80 11.79 20.60
C ALA A 124 6.05 11.47 21.44
N ASN A 125 6.47 12.36 22.35
CA ASN A 125 7.59 12.12 23.27
C ASN A 125 7.41 10.88 24.17
N GLN A 126 6.18 10.49 24.48
CA GLN A 126 5.91 9.32 25.33
C GLN A 126 5.92 8.00 24.55
N ILE A 127 5.63 8.04 23.25
CA ILE A 127 5.40 6.85 22.42
C ILE A 127 6.64 6.53 21.58
N ILE A 128 7.36 7.54 21.12
CA ILE A 128 8.47 7.38 20.19
C ILE A 128 9.74 7.08 20.99
N PRO A 129 10.40 5.93 20.75
CA PRO A 129 11.58 5.51 21.51
C PRO A 129 12.89 6.21 21.05
N PHE A 130 12.78 7.36 20.37
CA PHE A 130 13.89 8.10 19.77
C PHE A 130 13.69 9.62 19.95
N PRO A 131 14.75 10.43 19.85
CA PRO A 131 14.63 11.88 19.92
C PRO A 131 13.68 12.43 18.83
N LEU A 132 12.77 13.35 19.19
CA LEU A 132 11.87 13.97 18.21
C LEU A 132 12.63 14.72 17.10
N GLU A 133 13.84 15.20 17.37
CA GLU A 133 14.71 15.85 16.39
C GLU A 133 15.08 14.92 15.21
N GLU A 134 15.06 13.61 15.42
CA GLU A 134 15.35 12.59 14.40
C GLU A 134 14.08 12.04 13.72
N VAL A 135 12.92 12.64 13.99
CA VAL A 135 11.62 12.13 13.57
C VAL A 135 10.85 13.16 12.76
N ASN A 136 10.24 12.70 11.66
CA ASN A 136 9.17 13.43 11.00
C ASN A 136 7.85 13.06 11.69
N LEU A 137 7.20 14.07 12.25
CA LEU A 137 5.93 13.95 12.96
C LEU A 137 4.83 14.60 12.12
N ASP A 138 3.69 13.93 12.00
CA ASP A 138 2.51 14.46 11.32
C ASP A 138 1.24 13.96 12.02
N TYR A 139 0.13 14.67 11.83
CA TYR A 139 -1.14 14.24 12.40
C TYR A 139 -2.34 14.59 11.51
N GLN A 140 -3.43 13.85 11.70
CA GLN A 140 -4.69 14.09 11.03
C GLN A 140 -5.85 14.02 12.03
N VAL A 141 -6.65 15.08 12.11
CA VAL A 141 -7.91 15.06 12.87
C VAL A 141 -8.92 14.22 12.10
N LEU A 142 -9.40 13.13 12.72
CA LEU A 142 -10.38 12.20 12.14
C LEU A 142 -11.82 12.68 12.38
N GLY A 143 -12.04 13.50 13.41
CA GLY A 143 -13.33 14.05 13.79
C GLY A 143 -13.66 13.79 15.27
N PRO A 144 -14.90 14.02 15.70
CA PRO A 144 -15.33 13.71 17.07
C PRO A 144 -15.20 12.22 17.38
N SER A 145 -14.85 11.90 18.62
CA SER A 145 -14.79 10.53 19.10
C SER A 145 -16.16 9.85 19.06
N SER A 146 -16.17 8.56 18.72
CA SER A 146 -17.37 7.74 18.79
C SER A 146 -17.89 7.54 20.22
N SER A 147 -17.03 7.74 21.24
CA SER A 147 -17.39 7.59 22.66
C SER A 147 -17.75 8.91 23.34
N SER A 148 -17.35 10.07 22.80
CA SER A 148 -17.48 11.37 23.44
C SER A 148 -17.46 12.50 22.40
N LEU A 149 -18.44 13.40 22.45
CA LEU A 149 -18.46 14.59 21.59
C LEU A 149 -17.50 15.69 22.07
N ASP A 150 -17.01 15.58 23.30
CA ASP A 150 -16.06 16.52 23.89
C ASP A 150 -14.60 16.19 23.52
N ASP A 151 -14.37 15.09 22.80
CA ASP A 151 -13.06 14.63 22.37
C ASP A 151 -12.99 14.53 20.84
N LEU A 152 -11.84 14.89 20.28
CA LEU A 152 -11.47 14.65 18.89
C LEU A 152 -10.57 13.42 18.80
N GLU A 153 -10.89 12.51 17.87
CA GLU A 153 -9.96 11.48 17.43
C GLU A 153 -8.91 12.12 16.49
N VAL A 154 -7.64 11.94 16.82
CA VAL A 154 -6.50 12.42 16.03
C VAL A 154 -5.57 11.24 15.74
N LEU A 155 -5.25 11.02 14.47
CA LEU A 155 -4.25 10.03 14.07
C LEU A 155 -2.87 10.68 14.06
N LEU A 156 -2.03 10.30 15.00
CA LEU A 156 -0.60 10.62 15.00
C LEU A 156 0.14 9.66 14.07
N CYS A 157 1.10 10.16 13.30
CA CYS A 157 2.05 9.34 12.54
C CYS A 157 3.47 9.90 12.69
N ALA A 158 4.43 9.03 12.98
CA ALA A 158 5.82 9.36 13.19
C ALA A 158 6.74 8.39 12.45
N ALA A 159 7.80 8.90 11.82
CA ALA A 159 8.80 8.09 11.15
C ALA A 159 10.21 8.69 11.26
N ARG A 160 11.24 7.84 11.33
CA ARG A 160 12.64 8.31 11.38
C ARG A 160 12.96 9.13 10.12
N LYS A 161 13.52 10.33 10.30
CA LYS A 161 13.92 11.26 9.22
C LYS A 161 14.79 10.56 8.17
N GLU A 162 15.80 9.83 8.64
CA GLU A 162 16.70 9.02 7.80
C GLU A 162 15.94 8.16 6.77
N LYS A 163 14.88 7.44 7.20
CA LYS A 163 14.15 6.52 6.31
C LYS A 163 13.27 7.24 5.28
N VAL A 164 12.84 8.45 5.60
CA VAL A 164 12.13 9.34 4.67
C VAL A 164 13.12 9.93 3.67
N GLU A 165 14.23 10.48 4.16
CA GLU A 165 15.27 11.14 3.37
C GLU A 165 15.95 10.18 2.37
N GLU A 166 16.24 8.94 2.75
CA GLU A 166 16.75 7.89 1.84
C GLU A 166 15.87 7.72 0.59
N ARG A 167 14.54 7.69 0.78
CA ARG A 167 13.58 7.51 -0.32
C ARG A 167 13.42 8.77 -1.16
N VAL A 168 13.43 9.94 -0.52
CA VAL A 168 13.46 11.22 -1.23
C VAL A 168 14.70 11.31 -2.10
N ALA A 169 15.87 10.93 -1.58
CA ALA A 169 17.13 10.92 -2.31
C ALA A 169 17.06 10.02 -3.56
N VAL A 170 16.53 8.79 -3.46
CA VAL A 170 16.32 7.90 -4.61
C VAL A 170 15.52 8.59 -5.73
N VAL A 171 14.43 9.26 -5.35
CA VAL A 171 13.54 9.96 -6.28
C VAL A 171 14.22 11.15 -6.94
N GLU A 172 14.92 11.97 -6.16
CA GLU A 172 15.62 13.15 -6.66
C GLU A 172 16.79 12.77 -7.58
N MET A 173 17.56 11.75 -7.20
CA MET A 173 18.61 11.16 -8.03
C MET A 173 18.04 10.61 -9.34
N ALA A 174 16.78 10.17 -9.38
CA ALA A 174 16.13 9.70 -10.60
C ALA A 174 15.70 10.85 -11.53
N GLY A 175 15.80 12.11 -11.08
CA GLY A 175 15.36 13.31 -11.79
C GLY A 175 13.88 13.64 -11.58
N LEU A 176 13.27 13.06 -10.55
CA LEU A 176 11.88 13.27 -10.13
C LEU A 176 11.84 14.15 -8.88
N ARG A 177 10.63 14.46 -8.38
CA ARG A 177 10.41 15.26 -7.17
C ARG A 177 9.44 14.56 -6.24
N ALA A 178 9.88 14.19 -5.04
CA ALA A 178 9.00 13.68 -4.01
C ALA A 178 8.11 14.81 -3.50
N GLN A 179 6.81 14.78 -3.81
CA GLN A 179 5.85 15.78 -3.32
C GLN A 179 5.23 15.39 -1.99
N LEU A 180 5.09 14.09 -1.75
CA LEU A 180 4.58 13.57 -0.49
C LEU A 180 5.20 12.21 -0.18
N VAL A 181 5.33 11.94 1.10
CA VAL A 181 5.74 10.65 1.65
C VAL A 181 4.62 10.17 2.56
N ASP A 182 4.05 9.02 2.19
CA ASP A 182 2.94 8.36 2.88
C ASP A 182 3.43 7.08 3.58
N VAL A 183 2.51 6.35 4.20
CA VAL A 183 2.73 5.01 4.74
C VAL A 183 2.06 3.98 3.84
N GLU A 184 2.72 2.88 3.54
CA GLU A 184 2.22 1.82 2.63
C GLU A 184 0.80 1.36 2.97
N SER A 185 0.49 1.11 4.26
CA SER A 185 -0.84 0.69 4.69
C SER A 185 -1.90 1.75 4.42
N PHE A 186 -1.58 3.04 4.56
CA PHE A 186 -2.53 4.12 4.29
C PHE A 186 -2.77 4.30 2.79
N ALA A 187 -1.73 4.22 1.97
CA ALA A 187 -1.90 4.18 0.52
C ALA A 187 -2.74 2.97 0.10
N MET A 188 -2.49 1.79 0.67
CA MET A 188 -3.30 0.59 0.41
C MET A 188 -4.77 0.78 0.79
N MET A 189 -5.06 1.43 1.93
CA MET A 189 -6.44 1.78 2.30
C MET A 189 -7.10 2.71 1.27
N THR A 190 -6.38 3.73 0.78
CA THR A 190 -6.88 4.62 -0.27
C THR A 190 -7.23 3.86 -1.55
N ALA A 191 -6.40 2.89 -1.96
CA ALA A 191 -6.71 2.03 -3.11
C ALA A 191 -7.90 1.10 -2.83
N PHE A 192 -8.03 0.59 -1.60
CA PHE A 192 -9.13 -0.27 -1.19
C PHE A 192 -10.49 0.43 -1.30
N GLU A 193 -10.58 1.76 -1.14
CA GLU A 193 -11.81 2.51 -1.38
C GLU A 193 -12.41 2.25 -2.77
N GLN A 194 -11.56 2.05 -3.78
CA GLN A 194 -12.01 1.74 -5.15
C GLN A 194 -12.55 0.32 -5.28
N ILE A 195 -12.06 -0.62 -4.46
CA ILE A 195 -12.58 -1.98 -4.38
C ILE A 195 -13.93 -1.96 -3.65
N GLN A 196 -14.00 -1.25 -2.53
CA GLN A 196 -15.20 -1.13 -1.72
C GLN A 196 -16.38 -0.51 -2.50
N GLN A 197 -16.12 0.44 -3.40
CA GLN A 197 -17.15 1.02 -4.27
C GLN A 197 -17.87 0.00 -5.16
N GLN A 198 -17.28 -1.17 -5.40
CA GLN A 198 -17.83 -2.22 -6.26
C GLN A 198 -18.82 -3.13 -5.51
N LEU A 199 -18.85 -3.04 -4.18
CA LEU A 199 -19.64 -3.92 -3.33
C LEU A 199 -21.02 -3.31 -3.04
N PRO A 200 -22.05 -4.14 -2.79
CA PRO A 200 -23.35 -3.69 -2.31
C PRO A 200 -23.22 -2.79 -1.08
N ASP A 201 -23.97 -1.69 -1.04
CA ASP A 201 -23.93 -0.68 0.02
C ASP A 201 -22.52 -0.18 0.37
N HIS A 202 -21.61 -0.18 -0.63
CA HIS A 202 -20.21 0.16 -0.44
C HIS A 202 -19.55 -0.64 0.69
N GLY A 203 -19.91 -1.91 0.85
CA GLY A 203 -19.35 -2.78 1.90
C GLY A 203 -19.62 -2.30 3.33
N MET A 204 -20.65 -1.47 3.55
CA MET A 204 -20.99 -0.96 4.88
C MET A 204 -21.26 -2.13 5.84
N ASN A 205 -20.73 -2.03 7.06
CA ASN A 205 -20.77 -3.06 8.12
C ASN A 205 -20.09 -4.39 7.78
N GLN A 206 -19.46 -4.52 6.62
CA GLN A 206 -18.65 -5.69 6.27
C GLN A 206 -17.22 -5.52 6.78
N THR A 207 -16.60 -6.64 7.14
CA THR A 207 -15.20 -6.69 7.55
C THR A 207 -14.37 -7.39 6.48
N PHE A 208 -13.34 -6.71 6.01
CA PHE A 208 -12.43 -7.20 4.97
C PHE A 208 -11.08 -7.53 5.59
N ALA A 209 -10.51 -8.68 5.24
CA ALA A 209 -9.11 -8.98 5.49
C ALA A 209 -8.34 -8.89 4.16
N LEU A 210 -7.58 -7.82 3.98
CA LEU A 210 -6.73 -7.60 2.81
C LEU A 210 -5.31 -8.11 3.11
N PHE A 211 -4.90 -9.13 2.35
CA PHE A 211 -3.57 -9.72 2.41
C PHE A 211 -2.76 -9.26 1.20
N ASP A 212 -1.77 -8.40 1.40
CA ASP A 212 -0.78 -8.06 0.38
C ASP A 212 0.41 -9.02 0.48
N ILE A 213 0.55 -9.90 -0.52
CA ILE A 213 1.49 -11.01 -0.52
C ILE A 213 2.67 -10.66 -1.43
N GLY A 214 3.70 -10.08 -0.81
CA GLY A 214 4.92 -9.67 -1.46
C GLY A 214 5.93 -10.80 -1.68
N ALA A 215 7.15 -10.42 -2.03
CA ALA A 215 8.25 -11.35 -2.21
C ALA A 215 8.75 -11.96 -0.89
N THR A 216 8.78 -11.17 0.19
CA THR A 216 9.37 -11.58 1.48
C THR A 216 8.42 -11.47 2.67
N LYS A 217 7.33 -10.71 2.53
CA LYS A 217 6.37 -10.44 3.59
C LYS A 217 4.93 -10.59 3.10
N ILE A 218 4.06 -10.98 4.03
CA ILE A 218 2.61 -10.84 3.94
C ILE A 218 2.20 -9.70 4.86
N HIS A 219 1.45 -8.73 4.34
CA HIS A 219 0.82 -7.67 5.12
C HIS A 219 -0.67 -7.96 5.26
N CYS A 220 -1.15 -8.16 6.48
CA CYS A 220 -2.54 -8.39 6.80
C CYS A 220 -3.16 -7.09 7.33
N ASN A 221 -4.12 -6.53 6.60
CA ASN A 221 -4.92 -5.38 7.00
C ASN A 221 -6.36 -5.84 7.20
N VAL A 222 -6.91 -5.68 8.40
CA VAL A 222 -8.35 -5.90 8.62
C VAL A 222 -9.04 -4.56 8.68
N ILE A 223 -10.04 -4.39 7.81
CA ILE A 223 -10.71 -3.13 7.54
C ILE A 223 -12.21 -3.31 7.80
N ARG A 224 -12.82 -2.37 8.52
CA ARG A 224 -14.26 -2.31 8.73
C ARG A 224 -14.72 -0.86 8.65
N ASN A 225 -15.77 -0.60 7.88
CA ASN A 225 -16.34 0.75 7.71
C ASN A 225 -15.28 1.79 7.29
N GLY A 226 -14.39 1.43 6.37
CA GLY A 226 -13.30 2.29 5.90
C GLY A 226 -12.17 2.52 6.92
N GLN A 227 -12.21 1.88 8.09
CA GLN A 227 -11.16 1.99 9.10
C GLN A 227 -10.35 0.69 9.22
N GLN A 228 -9.03 0.80 9.23
CA GLN A 228 -8.15 -0.30 9.60
C GLN A 228 -8.23 -0.53 11.11
N ILE A 229 -8.73 -1.71 11.49
CA ILE A 229 -8.93 -2.13 12.88
C ILE A 229 -7.85 -3.11 13.36
N TYR A 230 -7.08 -3.68 12.43
CA TYR A 230 -5.95 -4.55 12.73
C TYR A 230 -4.92 -4.48 11.61
N TYR A 231 -3.65 -4.54 11.99
CA TYR A 231 -2.53 -4.69 11.07
C TYR A 231 -1.50 -5.64 11.64
N ARG A 232 -0.97 -6.50 10.79
CA ARG A 232 0.18 -7.36 11.12
C ARG A 232 0.97 -7.72 9.89
N GLU A 233 2.28 -7.77 10.03
CA GLU A 233 3.17 -8.36 9.02
C GLU A 233 3.68 -9.74 9.45
N GLN A 234 3.97 -10.59 8.45
CA GLN A 234 4.58 -11.90 8.63
C GLN A 234 5.67 -12.13 7.59
N VAL A 235 6.78 -12.74 8.00
CA VAL A 235 7.91 -13.07 7.10
C VAL A 235 7.59 -14.36 6.35
N PHE A 236 6.89 -14.20 5.24
CA PHE A 236 6.56 -15.25 4.27
C PHE A 236 6.31 -14.58 2.92
N GLY A 237 6.68 -15.19 1.80
CA GLY A 237 6.42 -14.59 0.49
C GLY A 237 7.00 -15.37 -0.69
N GLY A 238 6.75 -14.87 -1.90
CA GLY A 238 7.07 -15.57 -3.14
C GLY A 238 8.56 -15.82 -3.41
N GLN A 239 9.48 -15.19 -2.68
CA GLN A 239 10.91 -15.45 -2.80
C GLN A 239 11.26 -16.86 -2.32
N GLN A 240 10.49 -17.44 -1.40
CA GLN A 240 10.67 -18.84 -0.99
C GLN A 240 10.46 -19.78 -2.20
N LEU A 241 9.34 -19.62 -2.91
CA LEU A 241 9.07 -20.38 -4.14
C LEU A 241 10.16 -20.16 -5.19
N THR A 242 10.60 -18.92 -5.41
CA THR A 242 11.69 -18.63 -6.36
C THR A 242 13.00 -19.34 -5.99
N ARG A 243 13.34 -19.41 -4.70
CA ARG A 243 14.54 -20.12 -4.22
C ARG A 243 14.41 -21.64 -4.38
N ASP A 244 13.22 -22.18 -4.16
CA ASP A 244 12.96 -23.62 -4.32
C ASP A 244 13.03 -24.03 -5.80
N ILE A 245 12.52 -23.19 -6.70
CA ILE A 245 12.70 -23.32 -8.15
C ILE A 245 14.20 -23.35 -8.52
N GLN A 246 14.97 -22.36 -8.04
CA GLN A 246 16.41 -22.26 -8.31
C GLN A 246 17.14 -23.54 -7.86
N ARG A 247 16.83 -24.05 -6.65
CA ARG A 247 17.44 -25.28 -6.12
C ARG A 247 17.05 -26.53 -6.91
N ARG A 248 15.78 -26.64 -7.29
CA ARG A 248 15.24 -27.83 -7.98
C ARG A 248 15.79 -27.97 -9.39
N TYR A 249 15.89 -26.86 -10.13
CA TYR A 249 16.25 -26.87 -11.55
C TYR A 249 17.67 -26.39 -11.83
N GLY A 250 18.41 -25.89 -10.83
CA GLY A 250 19.79 -25.44 -10.99
C GLY A 250 19.94 -24.19 -11.87
N ILE A 251 18.89 -23.37 -11.96
CA ILE A 251 18.85 -22.14 -12.75
C ILE A 251 19.14 -20.90 -11.89
N SER A 252 19.42 -19.76 -12.52
CA SER A 252 19.62 -18.51 -11.79
C SER A 252 18.33 -18.00 -11.12
N PHE A 253 18.47 -17.09 -10.16
CA PHE A 253 17.32 -16.46 -9.49
C PHE A 253 16.41 -15.71 -10.49
N ASP A 254 17.00 -15.02 -11.47
CA ASP A 254 16.25 -14.26 -12.46
C ASP A 254 15.49 -15.18 -13.43
N GLU A 255 16.11 -16.29 -13.85
CA GLU A 255 15.43 -17.33 -14.63
C GLU A 255 14.29 -17.97 -13.84
N ALA A 256 14.49 -18.24 -12.54
CA ALA A 256 13.46 -18.78 -11.65
C ALA A 256 12.29 -17.80 -11.48
N GLU A 257 12.56 -16.51 -11.25
CA GLU A 257 11.51 -15.50 -11.08
C GLU A 257 10.73 -15.28 -12.39
N ASN A 258 11.43 -15.20 -13.53
CA ASN A 258 10.80 -15.06 -14.83
C ASN A 258 9.95 -16.28 -15.19
N GLY A 259 10.46 -17.49 -14.93
CA GLY A 259 9.71 -18.73 -15.15
C GLY A 259 8.47 -18.82 -14.26
N LYS A 260 8.59 -18.47 -12.98
CA LYS A 260 7.45 -18.37 -12.04
C LYS A 260 6.38 -17.40 -12.53
N ARG A 261 6.76 -16.19 -12.97
CA ARG A 261 5.83 -15.15 -13.42
C ARG A 261 5.17 -15.47 -14.77
N SER A 262 5.91 -16.08 -15.68
CA SER A 262 5.41 -16.44 -17.02
C SER A 262 4.70 -17.79 -17.06
N MET A 263 4.72 -18.54 -15.95
CA MET A 263 4.25 -19.93 -15.87
C MET A 263 4.96 -20.84 -16.90
N ALA A 264 6.19 -20.50 -17.27
CA ALA A 264 7.00 -21.24 -18.24
C ALA A 264 8.09 -22.05 -17.51
N MET A 265 7.66 -23.03 -16.71
CA MET A 265 8.54 -23.90 -15.91
C MET A 265 8.51 -25.34 -16.42
N PRO A 266 9.55 -26.16 -16.16
CA PRO A 266 9.57 -27.56 -16.56
C PRO A 266 8.46 -28.39 -15.88
N ASP A 267 8.17 -29.55 -16.46
CA ASP A 267 7.22 -30.52 -15.90
C ASP A 267 7.54 -30.83 -14.43
N GLY A 268 6.49 -31.00 -13.63
CA GLY A 268 6.56 -31.22 -12.19
C GLY A 268 6.62 -29.94 -11.35
N TYR A 269 6.87 -28.76 -11.92
CA TYR A 269 6.90 -27.49 -11.19
C TYR A 269 5.63 -27.25 -10.36
N GLU A 270 4.46 -27.40 -11.01
CA GLU A 270 3.19 -27.13 -10.37
C GLU A 270 2.95 -28.06 -9.17
N SER A 271 3.10 -29.38 -9.37
CA SER A 271 2.84 -30.37 -8.34
C SER A 271 3.89 -30.43 -7.24
N GLU A 272 5.18 -30.25 -7.57
CA GLU A 272 6.28 -30.46 -6.63
C GLU A 272 6.63 -29.18 -5.85
N LEU A 273 6.39 -28.00 -6.42
CA LEU A 273 6.82 -26.72 -5.83
C LEU A 273 5.66 -25.74 -5.63
N MET A 274 4.87 -25.46 -6.68
CA MET A 274 3.83 -24.42 -6.61
C MET A 274 2.69 -24.81 -5.68
N HIS A 275 2.08 -25.99 -5.84
CA HIS A 275 0.97 -26.42 -4.99
C HIS A 275 1.36 -26.52 -3.50
N PRO A 276 2.51 -27.12 -3.12
CA PRO A 276 2.97 -27.08 -1.73
C PRO A 276 3.18 -25.66 -1.19
N PHE A 277 3.69 -24.74 -2.01
CA PHE A 277 3.85 -23.34 -1.63
C PHE A 277 2.49 -22.65 -1.43
N VAL A 278 1.53 -22.86 -2.33
CA VAL A 278 0.15 -22.35 -2.23
C VAL A 278 -0.53 -22.88 -0.97
N ASP A 279 -0.39 -24.16 -0.66
CA ASP A 279 -0.91 -24.76 0.57
C ASP A 279 -0.30 -24.13 1.82
N SER A 280 1.00 -23.88 1.81
CA SER A 280 1.70 -23.23 2.93
C SER A 280 1.25 -21.79 3.10
N LEU A 281 1.14 -21.04 1.99
CA LEU A 281 0.67 -19.66 1.99
C LEU A 281 -0.76 -19.54 2.51
N ALA A 282 -1.65 -20.44 2.10
CA ALA A 282 -3.02 -20.46 2.58
C ALA A 282 -3.12 -20.81 4.08
N GLN A 283 -2.22 -21.67 4.60
CA GLN A 283 -2.09 -21.90 6.04
C GLN A 283 -1.60 -20.66 6.79
N GLU A 284 -0.64 -19.91 6.23
CA GLU A 284 -0.15 -18.67 6.84
C GLU A 284 -1.25 -17.60 6.92
N ILE A 285 -2.06 -17.46 5.87
CA ILE A 285 -3.23 -16.58 5.86
C ILE A 285 -4.25 -16.99 6.92
N GLN A 286 -4.56 -18.28 7.04
CA GLN A 286 -5.46 -18.79 8.09
C GLN A 286 -4.93 -18.49 9.50
N ARG A 287 -3.62 -18.68 9.71
CA ARG A 287 -2.95 -18.38 10.98
C ARG A 287 -2.99 -16.89 11.30
N ALA A 288 -2.80 -16.02 10.31
CA ALA A 288 -2.94 -14.58 10.46
C ALA A 288 -4.36 -14.16 10.90
N LEU A 289 -5.40 -14.77 10.32
CA LEU A 289 -6.79 -14.56 10.74
C LEU A 289 -7.02 -15.01 12.18
N GLN A 290 -6.48 -16.18 12.58
CA GLN A 290 -6.58 -16.65 13.95
C GLN A 290 -5.96 -15.67 14.93
N PHE A 291 -4.79 -15.09 14.60
CA PHE A 291 -4.19 -14.07 15.43
C PHE A 291 -5.07 -12.84 15.58
N PHE A 292 -5.64 -12.34 14.49
CA PHE A 292 -6.60 -11.24 14.54
C PHE A 292 -7.74 -11.53 15.54
N TYR A 293 -8.39 -12.70 15.42
CA TYR A 293 -9.49 -13.08 16.31
C TYR A 293 -9.07 -13.18 17.79
N THR A 294 -7.82 -13.59 18.06
CA THR A 294 -7.32 -13.66 19.45
C THR A 294 -6.84 -12.32 20.01
N THR A 295 -6.41 -11.38 19.16
CA THR A 295 -5.92 -10.06 19.59
C THR A 295 -7.08 -9.08 19.78
N VAL A 296 -8.06 -9.11 18.87
CA VAL A 296 -9.20 -8.19 18.88
C VAL A 296 -10.30 -8.79 19.76
N SER A 297 -10.04 -8.86 21.07
CA SER A 297 -10.95 -9.42 22.10
C SER A 297 -12.22 -8.58 22.34
N VAL A 298 -12.47 -7.52 21.56
CA VAL A 298 -13.43 -6.45 21.91
C VAL A 298 -14.84 -6.71 21.39
N SER A 299 -15.04 -7.65 20.47
CA SER A 299 -16.41 -8.10 20.16
C SER A 299 -16.43 -9.54 19.69
N GLN A 300 -17.07 -10.41 20.46
CA GLN A 300 -17.31 -11.83 20.15
C GLN A 300 -18.09 -12.06 18.83
N TYR A 301 -18.47 -10.99 18.12
CA TYR A 301 -19.27 -11.00 16.90
C TYR A 301 -18.54 -10.43 15.67
N LEU A 302 -17.29 -9.98 15.82
CA LEU A 302 -16.52 -9.48 14.68
C LEU A 302 -15.94 -10.65 13.88
N ARG A 303 -16.57 -10.95 12.76
CA ARG A 303 -16.10 -11.93 11.77
C ARG A 303 -15.58 -11.21 10.54
N VAL A 304 -14.60 -11.80 9.87
CA VAL A 304 -14.20 -11.38 8.52
C VAL A 304 -15.24 -11.92 7.53
N ASP A 305 -15.85 -11.03 6.75
CA ASP A 305 -16.85 -11.40 5.74
C ASP A 305 -16.19 -11.71 4.39
N TYR A 306 -15.10 -11.02 4.05
CA TYR A 306 -14.36 -11.22 2.80
C TYR A 306 -12.85 -11.19 3.01
N ILE A 307 -12.14 -12.04 2.27
CA ILE A 307 -10.68 -12.01 2.12
C ILE A 307 -10.36 -11.42 0.75
N LEU A 308 -9.50 -10.42 0.73
CA LEU A 308 -8.95 -9.82 -0.47
C LEU A 308 -7.48 -10.21 -0.59
N LEU A 309 -7.08 -10.80 -1.72
CA LEU A 309 -5.69 -11.16 -1.98
C LEU A 309 -5.05 -10.13 -2.92
N GLY A 310 -4.07 -9.40 -2.41
CA GLY A 310 -3.22 -8.45 -3.12
C GLY A 310 -1.77 -8.93 -3.21
N GLY A 311 -0.94 -8.12 -3.85
CA GLY A 311 0.47 -8.41 -4.06
C GLY A 311 0.73 -9.34 -5.24
N GLY A 312 1.98 -9.42 -5.68
CA GLY A 312 2.32 -10.21 -6.88
C GLY A 312 2.06 -11.71 -6.74
N CYS A 313 2.10 -12.25 -5.52
CA CYS A 313 1.88 -13.67 -5.31
C CYS A 313 0.39 -14.05 -5.27
N SER A 314 -0.54 -13.10 -5.19
CA SER A 314 -1.97 -13.40 -5.20
C SER A 314 -2.43 -14.07 -6.50
N MET A 315 -1.66 -13.91 -7.58
CA MET A 315 -1.94 -14.44 -8.90
C MET A 315 -1.44 -15.89 -9.11
N LEU A 316 -0.89 -16.53 -8.08
CA LEU A 316 -0.52 -17.94 -8.16
C LEU A 316 -1.78 -18.81 -8.36
N PRO A 317 -1.81 -19.69 -9.37
CA PRO A 317 -2.97 -20.53 -9.62
C PRO A 317 -3.41 -21.36 -8.40
N GLY A 318 -4.71 -21.33 -8.12
CA GLY A 318 -5.33 -22.09 -7.03
C GLY A 318 -5.17 -21.48 -5.63
N LEU A 319 -4.53 -20.32 -5.49
CA LEU A 319 -4.33 -19.70 -4.18
C LEU A 319 -5.65 -19.18 -3.56
N ASP A 320 -6.47 -18.51 -4.33
CA ASP A 320 -7.78 -18.02 -3.91
C ASP A 320 -8.69 -19.18 -3.45
N ASP A 321 -8.75 -20.26 -4.23
CA ASP A 321 -9.50 -21.48 -3.87
C ASP A 321 -8.95 -22.14 -2.60
N ALA A 322 -7.61 -22.25 -2.48
CA ALA A 322 -6.98 -22.83 -1.29
C ALA A 322 -7.26 -22.01 -0.03
N VAL A 323 -7.21 -20.68 -0.13
CA VAL A 323 -7.55 -19.77 0.97
C VAL A 323 -9.03 -19.86 1.32
N ALA A 324 -9.92 -19.79 0.33
CA ALA A 324 -11.37 -19.89 0.55
C ALA A 324 -11.75 -21.21 1.22
N SER A 325 -11.18 -22.33 0.75
CA SER A 325 -11.45 -23.66 1.31
C SER A 325 -10.90 -23.80 2.74
N ARG A 326 -9.74 -23.24 3.06
CA ARG A 326 -9.15 -23.37 4.41
C ARG A 326 -9.79 -22.41 5.42
N ALA A 327 -10.01 -21.16 5.01
CA ALA A 327 -10.57 -20.14 5.87
C ALA A 327 -12.10 -20.22 5.98
N GLN A 328 -12.77 -20.88 5.03
CA GLN A 328 -14.24 -20.92 4.90
C GLN A 328 -14.83 -19.50 4.82
N ILE A 329 -14.11 -18.59 4.14
CA ILE A 329 -14.48 -17.19 3.93
C ILE A 329 -14.39 -16.87 2.44
N SER A 330 -15.34 -16.09 1.93
CA SER A 330 -15.35 -15.64 0.54
C SER A 330 -14.04 -14.92 0.21
N THR A 331 -13.30 -15.43 -0.78
CA THR A 331 -11.98 -14.91 -1.15
C THR A 331 -12.01 -14.41 -2.57
N MET A 332 -11.39 -13.25 -2.82
CA MET A 332 -11.28 -12.66 -4.15
C MET A 332 -9.94 -11.96 -4.33
N ILE A 333 -9.50 -11.89 -5.57
CA ILE A 333 -8.30 -11.14 -5.95
C ILE A 333 -8.62 -9.64 -5.93
N ALA A 334 -7.77 -8.85 -5.26
CA ALA A 334 -7.91 -7.41 -5.14
C ALA A 334 -7.61 -6.73 -6.48
N ASN A 335 -8.53 -5.86 -6.95
CA ASN A 335 -8.31 -5.06 -8.15
C ASN A 335 -8.81 -3.62 -7.91
N PRO A 336 -7.91 -2.65 -7.72
CA PRO A 336 -8.30 -1.26 -7.48
C PRO A 336 -8.76 -0.53 -8.76
N PHE A 337 -8.63 -1.15 -9.94
CA PHE A 337 -8.88 -0.50 -11.22
C PHE A 337 -10.23 -0.88 -11.87
N THR A 338 -11.02 -1.76 -11.26
CA THR A 338 -12.27 -2.26 -11.88
C THR A 338 -13.28 -1.16 -12.20
N SER A 339 -13.41 -0.15 -11.33
CA SER A 339 -14.30 1.00 -11.52
C SER A 339 -13.67 2.14 -12.34
N MET A 340 -12.38 2.03 -12.68
CA MET A 340 -11.65 3.08 -13.38
C MET A 340 -11.82 2.95 -14.89
N VAL A 341 -11.93 4.10 -15.55
CA VAL A 341 -11.77 4.19 -17.00
C VAL A 341 -10.34 3.80 -17.36
N GLN A 342 -10.15 3.08 -18.45
CA GLN A 342 -8.83 2.65 -18.89
C GLN A 342 -8.42 3.44 -20.11
N SER A 343 -7.20 3.96 -20.10
CA SER A 343 -6.61 4.54 -21.31
C SER A 343 -6.42 3.47 -22.39
N SER A 344 -6.64 3.86 -23.64
CA SER A 344 -6.43 3.01 -24.82
C SER A 344 -5.01 2.46 -24.98
N SER A 345 -4.02 3.06 -24.32
CA SER A 345 -2.62 2.59 -24.32
C SER A 345 -2.38 1.40 -23.39
N ILE A 346 -3.33 1.05 -22.53
CA ILE A 346 -3.18 -0.03 -21.56
C ILE A 346 -3.74 -1.33 -22.13
N ARG A 347 -2.94 -2.40 -22.04
CA ARG A 347 -3.38 -3.76 -22.36
C ARG A 347 -4.13 -4.35 -21.18
N LEU A 348 -5.46 -4.42 -21.28
CA LEU A 348 -6.34 -4.89 -20.20
C LEU A 348 -5.91 -6.23 -19.59
N LYS A 349 -5.53 -7.21 -20.42
CA LYS A 349 -5.09 -8.53 -19.91
C LYS A 349 -3.88 -8.44 -18.98
N GLU A 350 -2.91 -7.58 -19.30
CA GLU A 350 -1.74 -7.39 -18.45
C GLU A 350 -2.10 -6.62 -17.20
N LEU A 351 -2.92 -5.58 -17.32
CA LEU A 351 -3.40 -4.83 -16.16
C LEU A 351 -4.11 -5.75 -15.17
N LEU A 352 -4.94 -6.68 -15.62
CA LEU A 352 -5.64 -7.61 -14.73
C LEU A 352 -4.69 -8.56 -13.98
N LEU A 353 -3.58 -8.95 -14.60
CA LEU A 353 -2.55 -9.77 -13.95
C LEU A 353 -1.71 -8.95 -12.95
N ASP A 354 -1.42 -7.69 -13.27
CA ASP A 354 -0.58 -6.82 -12.46
C ASP A 354 -1.37 -6.09 -11.35
N ALA A 355 -2.68 -5.92 -11.51
CA ALA A 355 -3.54 -5.11 -10.66
C ALA A 355 -3.38 -5.36 -9.14
N PRO A 356 -3.31 -6.62 -8.66
CA PRO A 356 -3.18 -6.88 -7.23
C PRO A 356 -1.85 -6.38 -6.66
N ALA A 357 -0.79 -6.37 -7.47
CA ALA A 357 0.53 -5.88 -7.09
C ALA A 357 0.62 -4.35 -7.10
N LEU A 358 -0.38 -3.64 -7.64
CA LEU A 358 -0.38 -2.19 -7.82
C LEU A 358 -1.20 -1.45 -6.76
N LEU A 359 -1.69 -2.11 -5.71
CA LEU A 359 -2.51 -1.49 -4.65
C LEU A 359 -1.84 -0.25 -4.05
N ILE A 360 -0.60 -0.38 -3.58
CA ILE A 360 0.14 0.72 -2.94
C ILE A 360 0.39 1.86 -3.95
N ALA A 361 0.89 1.54 -5.15
CA ALA A 361 1.14 2.54 -6.19
C ALA A 361 -0.14 3.25 -6.63
N CYS A 362 -1.28 2.55 -6.71
CA CYS A 362 -2.59 3.13 -6.99
C CYS A 362 -3.00 4.12 -5.90
N GLY A 363 -2.90 3.71 -4.63
CA GLY A 363 -3.22 4.57 -3.49
C GLY A 363 -2.38 5.84 -3.44
N LEU A 364 -1.07 5.70 -3.68
CA LEU A 364 -0.16 6.85 -3.79
C LEU A 364 -0.55 7.78 -4.95
N ALA A 365 -0.91 7.23 -6.10
CA ALA A 365 -1.35 8.02 -7.24
C ALA A 365 -2.69 8.74 -6.98
N MET A 366 -3.54 8.19 -6.11
CA MET A 366 -4.82 8.78 -5.72
C MET A 366 -4.67 10.00 -4.81
N ARG A 367 -3.55 10.15 -4.08
CA ARG A 367 -3.29 11.28 -3.17
C ARG A 367 -3.37 12.66 -3.81
N ARG A 368 -3.25 12.77 -5.13
CA ARG A 368 -3.47 14.03 -5.87
C ARG A 368 -4.92 14.51 -5.90
N PHE A 369 -5.87 13.70 -5.43
CA PHE A 369 -7.30 14.02 -5.43
C PHE A 369 -7.85 14.29 -4.03
N ASP A 370 -6.99 14.22 -3.00
CA ASP A 370 -7.28 14.45 -1.58
C ASP A 370 -7.31 15.93 -1.19
#